data_AF-A0A6H1BZR6-F1
#
_entry.id   AF-A0A6H1BZR6-F1
#
_cell.length_a   1.000
_cell.length_b   1.000
_cell.length_c   1.000
_cell.angle_alpha   90.00
_cell.angle_beta   90.00
_cell.angle_gamma   90.00
#
_symmetry.space_group_name_H-M   'P 1'
#
loop_
_entity.id
_entity.type
_entity.pdbx_description
1 polymer ?
#
loop_
_entity_poly.entity_id
_entity_poly.type
_entity_poly.pdbx_seq_one_letter_code
_entity_poly.pdbx_strand_id
1 'polypeptide(L)'
;MFAAGSGAVTLPSMVLGGLRPLYRQMARANVRTVGFVHTVGANRFEVRLTAAVGGPTLDIRSRDRTIAFTVPLTAQFRAQPELDPGSYRTLCAMLTPDAAPAAGTVVRFLQGLVAQAPAVLSRTDTPAA
;
A
#
# COMPACT_ATOMS: atom_id res chain seq x y z
N MET A 1 -7.43 11.90 -29.53
CA MET A 1 -7.02 12.88 -28.51
C MET A 1 -8.04 12.81 -27.39
N PHE A 2 -7.79 12.01 -26.35
CA PHE A 2 -8.74 11.84 -25.24
C PHE A 2 -8.35 12.78 -24.12
N ALA A 3 -9.27 13.67 -23.76
CA ALA A 3 -9.15 14.53 -22.59
C ALA A 3 -8.96 13.64 -21.36
N ALA A 4 -7.77 13.70 -20.77
CA ALA A 4 -7.51 13.14 -19.47
C ALA A 4 -8.38 13.91 -18.48
N GLY A 5 -9.46 13.29 -18.01
CA GLY A 5 -10.18 13.78 -16.86
C GLY A 5 -9.22 13.80 -15.67
N SER A 6 -8.78 14.98 -15.28
CA SER A 6 -7.89 15.27 -14.13
C SER A 6 -8.60 15.08 -12.79
N GLY A 7 -9.41 14.02 -12.64
CA GLY A 7 -10.09 13.68 -11.40
C GLY A 7 -9.36 12.51 -10.73
N ALA A 8 -8.77 12.74 -9.56
CA ALA A 8 -8.29 11.63 -8.73
C ALA A 8 -9.48 10.75 -8.32
N VAL A 9 -9.32 9.43 -8.42
CA VAL A 9 -10.27 8.46 -7.88
C VAL A 9 -10.02 8.36 -6.39
N THR A 10 -10.83 9.05 -5.61
CA THR A 10 -10.81 8.95 -4.15
C THR A 10 -11.44 7.63 -3.72
N LEU A 11 -10.66 6.81 -3.04
CA LEU A 11 -11.13 5.54 -2.48
C LEU A 11 -11.76 5.77 -1.09
N PRO A 12 -12.63 4.84 -0.64
CA PRO A 12 -13.21 4.92 0.69
C PRO A 12 -12.12 5.01 1.76
N SER A 13 -12.34 5.86 2.77
CA SER A 13 -11.45 5.91 3.92
C SER A 13 -11.41 4.55 4.62
N MET A 14 -10.21 4.14 5.04
CA MET A 14 -10.00 2.86 5.69
C MET A 14 -8.93 2.95 6.78
N VAL A 15 -9.00 2.04 7.75
CA VAL A 15 -8.03 1.97 8.84
C VAL A 15 -7.03 0.85 8.54
N LEU A 16 -5.77 1.22 8.28
CA LEU A 16 -4.66 0.31 8.03
C LEU A 16 -3.94 -0.04 9.36
N GLY A 17 -4.71 -0.36 10.39
CA GLY A 17 -4.23 -0.50 11.77
C GLY A 17 -3.16 -1.59 11.98
N GLY A 18 -3.10 -2.61 11.12
CA GLY A 18 -2.08 -3.66 11.17
C GLY A 18 -0.66 -3.17 10.82
N LEU A 19 -0.48 -1.95 10.32
CA LEU A 19 0.83 -1.32 10.15
C LEU A 19 1.33 -0.66 11.45
N ARG A 20 0.49 -0.50 12.47
CA ARG A 20 0.88 0.13 13.76
C ARG A 20 2.02 -0.62 14.46
N PRO A 21 1.99 -1.97 14.58
CA PRO A 21 3.09 -2.70 15.21
C PRO A 21 4.40 -2.52 14.44
N LEU A 22 4.35 -2.58 13.10
CA LEU A 22 5.50 -2.36 12.23
C LEU A 22 6.08 -0.95 12.39
N TYR A 23 5.25 0.08 12.38
CA TYR A 23 5.70 1.45 12.62
C TYR A 23 6.30 1.65 14.02
N ARG A 24 5.71 1.04 15.06
CA ARG A 24 6.27 1.09 16.42
C ARG A 24 7.62 0.41 16.51
N GLN A 25 7.79 -0.71 15.83
CA GLN A 25 9.07 -1.42 15.77
C GLN A 25 10.13 -0.61 15.01
N MET A 26 9.76 -0.02 13.88
CA MET A 26 10.61 0.93 13.15
C MET A 26 11.11 2.06 14.04
N ALA A 27 10.20 2.69 14.79
CA ALA A 27 10.55 3.76 15.72
C ALA A 27 11.50 3.29 16.84
N ARG A 28 11.29 2.09 17.39
CA ARG A 28 12.17 1.50 18.43
C ARG A 28 13.56 1.15 17.88
N ALA A 29 13.63 0.64 16.66
CA ALA A 29 14.88 0.27 15.99
C ALA A 29 15.57 1.46 15.30
N ASN A 30 15.04 2.68 15.43
CA ASN A 30 15.51 3.88 14.71
C ASN A 30 15.58 3.70 13.17
N VAL A 31 14.66 2.89 12.63
CA VAL A 31 14.54 2.61 11.19
C VAL A 31 13.53 3.56 10.59
N ARG A 32 13.93 4.31 9.55
CA ARG A 32 13.04 5.26 8.86
C ARG A 32 12.12 4.61 7.83
N THR A 33 12.53 3.47 7.28
CA THR A 33 11.85 2.85 6.15
C THR A 33 11.94 1.34 6.23
N VAL A 34 10.81 0.65 6.08
CA VAL A 34 10.77 -0.82 5.91
C VAL A 34 10.06 -1.16 4.61
N GLY A 35 10.69 -2.02 3.81
CA GLY A 35 10.14 -2.56 2.59
C GLY A 35 9.75 -4.03 2.75
N PHE A 36 8.65 -4.43 2.14
CA PHE A 36 8.27 -5.82 1.98
C PHE A 36 7.62 -6.05 0.63
N VAL A 37 7.44 -7.31 0.29
CA VAL A 37 6.82 -7.71 -0.96
C VAL A 37 5.48 -8.33 -0.66
N HIS A 38 4.46 -7.87 -1.38
CA HIS A 38 3.13 -8.45 -1.39
C HIS A 38 2.84 -9.06 -2.75
N THR A 39 2.28 -10.26 -2.77
CA THR A 39 1.96 -10.97 -4.01
C THR A 39 0.47 -11.28 -4.04
N VAL A 40 -0.18 -10.95 -5.15
CA VAL A 40 -1.60 -11.23 -5.41
C VAL A 40 -1.72 -11.88 -6.78
N GLY A 41 -2.09 -13.16 -6.80
CA GLY A 41 -2.02 -13.97 -8.02
C GLY A 41 -0.60 -13.97 -8.59
N ALA A 42 -0.47 -13.60 -9.87
CA ALA A 42 0.82 -13.46 -10.55
C ALA A 42 1.51 -12.10 -10.31
N ASN A 43 0.82 -11.13 -9.68
CA ASN A 43 1.32 -9.77 -9.53
C ASN A 43 2.13 -9.62 -8.24
N ARG A 44 3.28 -8.96 -8.36
CA ARG A 44 4.19 -8.69 -7.24
C ARG A 44 4.31 -7.19 -7.02
N PHE A 45 4.03 -6.76 -5.79
CA PHE A 45 4.07 -5.38 -5.35
C PHE A 45 5.14 -5.20 -4.28
N GLU A 46 6.04 -4.27 -4.52
CA GLU A 46 6.96 -3.74 -3.52
C GLU A 46 6.23 -2.68 -2.71
N VAL A 47 6.18 -2.88 -1.41
CA VAL A 47 5.46 -2.03 -0.48
C VAL A 47 6.46 -1.52 0.54
N ARG A 48 6.43 -0.22 0.77
CA ARG A 48 7.39 0.45 1.63
C ARG A 48 6.66 1.37 2.58
N LEU A 49 6.81 1.10 3.87
CA LEU A 49 6.35 2.00 4.92
C LEU A 49 7.49 2.95 5.27
N THR A 50 7.24 4.25 5.16
CA THR A 50 8.21 5.31 5.48
C THR A 50 7.66 6.14 6.63
N ALA A 51 8.47 6.37 7.65
CA ALA A 51 8.14 7.34 8.70
C ALA A 51 8.35 8.77 8.16
N ALA A 52 7.30 9.60 8.20
CA ALA A 52 7.35 10.99 7.76
C ALA A 52 6.77 11.93 8.81
N VAL A 53 7.17 13.21 8.74
CA VAL A 53 6.65 14.28 9.59
C VAL A 53 5.20 14.56 9.15
N GLY A 54 4.24 14.26 10.02
CA GLY A 54 2.79 14.36 9.70
C GLY A 54 2.05 13.01 9.65
N GLY A 55 2.78 11.90 9.70
CA GLY A 55 2.22 10.55 9.68
C GLY A 55 3.00 9.63 8.74
N PRO A 56 2.91 8.31 8.89
CA PRO A 56 3.62 7.40 8.00
C PRO A 56 3.06 7.45 6.58
N THR A 57 3.88 7.13 5.59
CA THR A 57 3.45 6.98 4.19
C THR A 57 3.68 5.55 3.74
N LEU A 58 2.74 5.03 2.95
CA LEU A 58 2.85 3.70 2.35
C LEU A 58 3.06 3.87 0.84
N ASP A 59 4.26 3.60 0.37
CA ASP A 59 4.60 3.60 -1.04
C ASP A 59 4.38 2.20 -1.61
N ILE A 60 3.56 2.07 -2.65
CA ILE A 60 3.25 0.80 -3.30
C ILE A 60 3.66 0.90 -4.76
N ARG A 61 4.47 -0.06 -5.21
CA ARG A 61 4.95 -0.13 -6.59
C ARG A 61 4.82 -1.55 -7.11
N SER A 62 4.31 -1.72 -8.32
CA SER A 62 4.38 -3.00 -9.01
C SER A 62 5.82 -3.29 -9.46
N ARG A 63 6.22 -4.56 -9.53
CA ARG A 63 7.58 -4.97 -9.90
C ARG A 63 7.98 -4.48 -11.31
N ASP A 64 7.03 -4.51 -12.23
CA ASP A 64 7.14 -4.02 -13.61
C ASP A 64 7.04 -2.50 -13.72
N ARG A 65 6.86 -1.79 -12.59
CA ARG A 65 6.73 -0.32 -12.48
C ARG A 65 5.58 0.27 -13.29
N THR A 66 4.62 -0.54 -13.68
CA THR A 66 3.38 -0.09 -14.34
C THR A 66 2.47 0.68 -13.40
N ILE A 67 2.60 0.45 -12.09
CA ILE A 67 1.84 1.13 -11.05
C ILE A 67 2.78 1.61 -9.95
N ALA A 68 2.65 2.87 -9.57
CA ALA A 68 3.30 3.46 -8.41
C ALA A 68 2.38 4.50 -7.78
N PHE A 69 2.02 4.31 -6.51
CA PHE A 69 1.23 5.29 -5.77
C PHE A 69 1.61 5.29 -4.29
N THR A 70 1.35 6.41 -3.64
CA THR A 70 1.65 6.63 -2.23
C THR A 70 0.36 6.86 -1.48
N VAL A 71 0.20 6.18 -0.35
CA VAL A 71 -0.95 6.32 0.52
C VAL A 71 -0.49 7.02 1.80
N PRO A 72 -0.85 8.30 2.01
CA PRO A 72 -0.56 8.97 3.26
C PRO A 72 -1.43 8.38 4.38
N LEU A 73 -0.83 8.17 5.54
CA LEU A 73 -1.51 7.68 6.74
C LEU A 73 -1.54 8.77 7.79
N THR A 74 -2.69 8.93 8.44
CA THR A 74 -2.77 9.76 9.64
C THR A 74 -2.07 9.09 10.82
N ALA A 75 -1.89 9.82 11.93
CA ALA A 75 -1.39 9.25 13.18
C ALA A 75 -2.24 8.07 13.72
N GLN A 76 -3.51 8.00 13.34
CA GLN A 76 -4.42 6.90 13.66
C GLN A 76 -4.34 5.74 12.65
N PHE A 77 -3.43 5.80 11.68
CA PHE A 77 -3.31 4.85 10.57
C PHE A 77 -4.56 4.77 9.72
N ARG A 78 -5.28 5.90 9.60
CA ARG A 78 -6.35 6.05 8.61
C ARG A 78 -5.73 6.47 7.29
N ALA A 79 -6.16 5.85 6.22
CA ALA A 79 -5.82 6.18 4.84
C ALA A 79 -7.07 6.66 4.11
N GLN A 80 -6.88 7.61 3.20
CA GLN A 80 -7.82 7.92 2.14
C GLN A 80 -7.02 7.88 0.84
N PRO A 81 -6.90 6.70 0.20
CA PRO A 81 -6.04 6.56 -0.96
C PRO A 81 -6.66 7.31 -2.14
N GLU A 82 -5.80 8.00 -2.87
CA GLU A 82 -6.16 8.69 -4.10
C GLU A 82 -5.29 8.11 -5.22
N LEU A 83 -5.94 7.66 -6.28
CA LEU A 83 -5.24 7.15 -7.47
C LEU A 83 -5.67 7.96 -8.68
N ASP A 84 -4.74 8.20 -9.61
CA ASP A 84 -5.15 8.68 -10.91
C ASP A 84 -6.02 7.61 -11.63
N PRO A 85 -6.94 8.02 -12.53
CA PRO A 85 -7.84 7.08 -13.20
C PRO A 85 -7.12 5.98 -13.99
N GLY A 86 -5.91 6.27 -14.50
CA GLY A 86 -5.09 5.31 -15.22
C GLY A 86 -4.58 4.22 -14.28
N SER A 87 -3.89 4.61 -13.21
CA SER A 87 -3.40 3.69 -12.17
C SER A 87 -4.53 2.90 -11.52
N TYR A 88 -5.69 3.51 -11.27
CA TYR A 88 -6.86 2.80 -10.73
C TYR A 88 -7.33 1.69 -11.68
N ARG A 89 -7.48 1.97 -12.97
CA ARG A 89 -7.89 0.97 -13.98
C ARG A 89 -6.85 -0.12 -14.13
N THR A 90 -5.57 0.23 -14.25
CA THR A 90 -4.47 -0.74 -14.34
C THR A 90 -4.43 -1.62 -13.11
N LEU A 91 -4.59 -1.05 -11.90
CA LEU A 91 -4.56 -1.81 -10.65
C LEU A 91 -5.73 -2.79 -10.59
N CYS A 92 -6.94 -2.36 -10.96
CA CYS A 92 -8.09 -3.24 -11.02
C CYS A 92 -7.89 -4.36 -12.06
N ALA A 93 -7.37 -4.05 -13.24
CA ALA A 93 -7.10 -5.05 -14.29
C ALA A 93 -6.02 -6.06 -13.86
N MET A 94 -5.00 -5.63 -13.12
CA MET A 94 -4.01 -6.53 -12.55
C MET A 94 -4.61 -7.46 -11.50
N LEU A 95 -5.42 -6.91 -10.57
CA LEU A 95 -5.95 -7.66 -9.44
C LEU A 95 -7.12 -8.58 -9.81
N THR A 96 -7.96 -8.14 -10.75
CA THR A 96 -9.17 -8.85 -11.20
C THR A 96 -9.34 -8.64 -12.71
N PRO A 97 -8.61 -9.37 -13.57
CA PRO A 97 -8.58 -9.12 -15.02
C PRO A 97 -9.94 -9.33 -15.70
N ASP A 98 -10.76 -10.25 -15.18
CA ASP A 98 -12.07 -10.60 -15.76
C ASP A 98 -13.24 -9.81 -15.17
N ALA A 99 -12.98 -8.82 -14.29
CA ALA A 99 -14.03 -8.07 -13.59
C ALA A 99 -13.95 -6.56 -13.88
N ALA A 100 -15.12 -5.90 -13.84
CA ALA A 100 -15.19 -4.46 -13.92
C ALA A 100 -14.44 -3.79 -12.75
N PRO A 101 -13.76 -2.65 -12.98
CA PRO A 101 -12.96 -1.98 -11.96
C PRO A 101 -13.84 -1.46 -10.82
N ALA A 102 -13.67 -2.04 -9.63
CA ALA A 102 -14.44 -1.68 -8.44
C ALA A 102 -13.53 -1.15 -7.33
N ALA A 103 -13.96 -0.07 -6.64
CA ALA A 103 -13.21 0.52 -5.53
C ALA A 103 -12.93 -0.52 -4.43
N GLY A 104 -13.86 -1.45 -4.22
CA GLY A 104 -13.70 -2.58 -3.30
C GLY A 104 -12.51 -3.48 -3.61
N THR A 105 -12.09 -3.61 -4.88
CA THR A 105 -10.92 -4.40 -5.27
C THR A 105 -9.64 -3.79 -4.69
N VAL A 106 -9.48 -2.47 -4.83
CA VAL A 106 -8.31 -1.75 -4.29
C VAL A 106 -8.33 -1.73 -2.77
N VAL A 107 -9.51 -1.59 -2.16
CA VAL A 107 -9.68 -1.66 -0.69
C VAL A 107 -9.23 -3.03 -0.17
N ARG A 108 -9.69 -4.13 -0.78
CA ARG A 108 -9.30 -5.50 -0.38
C ARG A 108 -7.81 -5.74 -0.56
N PHE A 109 -7.22 -5.22 -1.63
CA PHE A 109 -5.78 -5.27 -1.84
C PHE A 109 -5.01 -4.57 -0.71
N LEU A 110 -5.40 -3.34 -0.35
CA LEU A 110 -4.79 -2.60 0.77
C LEU A 110 -5.00 -3.31 2.11
N GLN A 111 -6.15 -3.94 2.34
CA GLN A 111 -6.38 -4.75 3.54
C GLN A 111 -5.47 -6.00 3.58
N GLY A 112 -5.30 -6.69 2.45
CA GLY A 112 -4.42 -7.85 2.33
C GLY A 112 -2.95 -7.51 2.61
N LEU A 113 -2.50 -6.34 2.17
CA LEU A 113 -1.19 -5.79 2.48
C LEU A 113 -0.96 -5.65 3.98
N VAL A 114 -1.91 -5.03 4.66
CA VAL A 114 -1.84 -4.77 6.10
C VAL A 114 -1.89 -6.06 6.91
N ALA A 115 -2.68 -7.05 6.47
CA ALA A 115 -2.74 -8.35 7.12
C ALA A 115 -1.41 -9.12 7.06
N GLN A 116 -0.57 -8.88 6.03
CA GLN A 116 0.75 -9.51 5.91
C GLN A 116 1.86 -8.77 6.64
N ALA A 117 1.67 -7.50 7.00
CA ALA A 117 2.70 -6.70 7.67
C ALA A 117 3.26 -7.32 8.98
N PRO A 118 2.46 -8.00 9.83
CA PRO A 118 3.01 -8.71 11.00
C PRO A 118 3.98 -9.84 10.64
N ALA A 119 3.75 -10.56 9.54
CA ALA A 119 4.66 -11.62 9.10
C ALA A 119 5.99 -11.06 8.58
N VAL A 120 6.00 -9.82 8.08
CA VAL A 120 7.23 -9.08 7.75
C VAL A 120 8.02 -8.80 9.02
N LEU A 121 7.36 -8.40 10.11
CA LEU A 121 8.03 -8.19 11.40
C LEU A 121 8.79 -9.43 11.83
N SER A 122 8.14 -10.60 11.85
CA SER A 122 8.77 -11.86 12.26
C SER A 122 9.99 -12.26 11.41
N ARG A 123 10.06 -11.85 10.13
CA ARG A 123 11.24 -12.09 9.28
C ARG A 123 12.35 -11.07 9.47
N THR A 124 12.00 -9.86 9.90
CA THR A 124 12.97 -8.79 10.18
C THR A 124 13.52 -8.91 11.62
N ASP A 125 12.79 -9.58 12.51
CA ASP A 125 13.12 -9.89 13.92
C ASP A 125 14.02 -11.12 14.08
N THR A 126 14.87 -11.44 13.11
CA THR A 126 16.00 -12.33 13.40
C THR A 126 17.20 -11.47 13.74
N PRO A 127 17.42 -11.07 15.01
CA PRO A 127 18.72 -10.59 15.40
C PRO A 127 19.70 -11.74 15.19
N ALA A 128 20.68 -11.55 14.31
CA ALA A 128 21.87 -12.37 14.36
C ALA A 128 22.53 -12.11 15.72
N ALA A 129 22.52 -13.12 16.58
CA ALA A 129 23.30 -13.15 17.80
C ALA A 129 24.79 -13.34 17.48
#